data_AF-A0A840QDS4-F1
#
_entry.id   AF-A0A840QDS4-F1
#
_cell.length_a   1.000
_cell.length_b   1.000
_cell.length_c   1.000
_cell.angle_alpha   90.00
_cell.angle_beta   90.00
_cell.angle_gamma   90.00
#
_symmetry.space_group_name_H-M   'P 1'
#
loop_
_entity.id
_entity.type
_entity.pdbx_description
1 polymer ?
#
loop_
_entity_poly.entity_id
_entity_poly.type
_entity_poly.pdbx_seq_one_letter_code
_entity_poly.pdbx_strand_id
1 'polypeptide(L)'
;MSGDFLPVSVRGWTDQPRERRKRHGSDRTPETRHVLVVDTETTIDTAQALTFGCYRYCYVDTAPDGQITVTTVAEGLIYADDLPETDPDGYATLTDYVRTHEANVDLFYLGCEPDWRLRLYSRSEFIEQWINGVAYRDRWGKRVDREPATLVMFNAPFDLSRLAGSASEARDGSTAARFAGGFSLALSTNADGNPVQWRPRVRVKSIDSKRSLKGFSALDKQTRFRGHFLDLRTLVFSLTGKSHSLASACEAFGVQHGKITAEEHGRITPDYIDYCRRDVQATAELYAKTTNEYARHPISLQETKAYSPASLSKSYLRSMGITPILDRMPDFPADVLGWAMSAFYGGRAETFIRHTPVPVVVCDFTSMYPTVDALMNLWEFLTRDRVEAIDATENVQTLLDDHPRSMFRSRRVAGIRGNRSGHPRR
;
A
#
# COMPACT_ATOMS: atom_id res chain seq x y z
N MET A 1 -18.87 28.09 43.44
CA MET A 1 -18.44 28.28 42.04
C MET A 1 -17.83 26.97 41.59
N SER A 2 -18.63 26.04 41.05
CA SER A 2 -18.11 24.87 40.37
C SER A 2 -17.66 25.33 38.99
N GLY A 3 -16.36 25.49 38.80
CA GLY A 3 -15.80 25.76 37.49
C GLY A 3 -16.01 24.52 36.63
N ASP A 4 -17.03 24.54 35.77
CA ASP A 4 -17.16 23.58 34.69
C ASP A 4 -15.99 23.80 33.73
N PHE A 5 -14.92 23.04 33.94
CA PHE A 5 -13.81 22.99 32.99
C PHE A 5 -14.33 22.32 31.73
N LEU A 6 -14.47 23.08 30.64
CA LEU A 6 -14.61 22.48 29.32
C LEU A 6 -13.34 21.66 29.05
N PRO A 7 -13.45 20.36 28.69
CA PRO A 7 -12.28 19.59 28.31
C PRO A 7 -11.68 20.20 27.05
N VAL A 8 -10.56 20.93 27.20
CA VAL A 8 -9.79 21.47 26.09
C VAL A 8 -8.71 20.46 25.73
N SER A 9 -8.80 19.90 24.54
CA SER A 9 -7.72 19.10 23.95
C SER A 9 -6.69 20.05 23.35
N VAL A 10 -5.51 20.16 23.98
CA VAL A 10 -4.40 20.95 23.47
C VAL A 10 -3.49 20.05 22.61
N ARG A 11 -3.15 20.48 21.39
CA ARG A 11 -2.13 19.80 20.59
C ARG A 11 -0.74 20.27 21.07
N GLY A 12 0.02 19.37 21.69
CA GLY A 12 1.40 19.63 22.09
C GLY A 12 2.37 19.39 20.94
N TRP A 13 3.29 20.34 20.71
CA TRP A 13 4.44 20.15 19.84
C TRP A 13 5.63 19.70 20.69
N THR A 14 6.07 18.46 20.51
CA THR A 14 7.30 17.96 21.17
C THR A 14 8.51 18.35 20.36
N ASP A 15 9.42 19.12 20.96
CA ASP A 15 10.67 19.49 20.33
C ASP A 15 11.65 18.31 20.43
N GLN A 16 11.99 17.71 19.29
CA GLN A 16 13.09 16.75 19.20
C GLN A 16 14.21 17.39 18.38
N PRO A 17 15.49 17.17 18.74
CA PRO A 17 16.62 17.64 17.96
C PRO A 17 16.44 17.27 16.49
N ARG A 18 16.28 18.29 15.63
CA ARG A 18 16.14 18.07 14.20
C ARG A 18 17.47 17.60 13.63
N GLU A 19 17.66 16.29 13.53
CA GLU A 19 18.67 15.78 12.61
C GLU A 19 18.30 16.21 11.19
N ARG A 20 19.21 16.91 10.53
CA ARG A 20 19.10 17.28 9.12
C ARG A 20 18.86 16.00 8.32
N ARG A 21 17.61 15.76 7.91
CA ARG A 21 17.29 14.67 6.99
C ARG A 21 18.03 14.94 5.70
N LYS A 22 19.01 14.10 5.39
CA LYS A 22 19.70 14.16 4.09
C LYS A 22 18.62 14.04 3.01
N ARG A 23 18.60 15.00 2.08
CA ARG A 23 17.82 14.88 0.85
C ARG A 23 18.31 13.62 0.14
N HIS A 24 17.51 12.56 0.16
CA HIS A 24 17.73 11.47 -0.78
C HIS A 24 17.51 12.07 -2.17
N GLY A 25 18.53 12.00 -3.03
CA GLY A 25 18.39 12.33 -4.43
C GLY A 25 17.23 11.55 -5.04
N SER A 26 16.69 12.04 -6.16
CA SER A 26 15.77 11.24 -6.95
C SER A 26 16.54 10.02 -7.47
N ASP A 27 16.52 8.93 -6.72
CA ASP A 27 16.83 7.63 -7.29
C ASP A 27 15.72 7.40 -8.31
N ARG A 28 16.01 7.66 -9.59
CA ARG A 28 15.21 7.12 -10.68
C ARG A 28 15.07 5.63 -10.38
N THR A 29 13.83 5.19 -10.21
CA THR A 29 13.53 3.78 -9.99
C THR A 29 14.14 3.01 -11.16
N PRO A 30 15.01 2.00 -10.93
CA PRO A 30 15.45 1.12 -11.99
C PRO A 30 14.21 0.51 -12.66
N GLU A 31 14.24 0.38 -13.98
CA GLU A 31 13.15 -0.26 -14.72
C GLU A 31 13.02 -1.69 -14.21
N THR A 32 11.85 -2.06 -13.68
CA THR A 32 11.64 -3.43 -13.18
C THR A 32 11.42 -4.33 -14.37
N ARG A 33 12.39 -5.19 -14.70
CA ARG A 33 12.30 -6.13 -15.83
C ARG A 33 11.76 -7.51 -15.46
N HIS A 34 11.73 -7.81 -14.17
CA HIS A 34 11.34 -9.13 -13.67
C HIS A 34 10.45 -9.01 -12.46
N VAL A 35 9.46 -9.87 -12.39
CA VAL A 35 8.50 -9.94 -11.30
C VAL A 35 8.33 -11.38 -10.85
N LEU A 36 8.30 -11.59 -9.54
CA LEU A 36 7.94 -12.86 -8.94
C LEU A 36 6.67 -12.65 -8.13
N VAL A 37 5.56 -13.16 -8.66
CA VAL A 37 4.24 -13.15 -8.04
C VAL A 37 4.10 -14.38 -7.17
N VAL A 38 3.61 -14.22 -5.94
CA VAL A 38 3.43 -15.32 -5.00
C VAL A 38 2.10 -15.17 -4.28
N ASP A 39 1.42 -16.29 -4.06
CA ASP A 39 0.23 -16.40 -3.21
C ASP A 39 0.31 -17.70 -2.40
N THR A 40 -0.25 -17.68 -1.19
CA THR A 40 -0.15 -18.82 -0.26
C THR A 40 -1.51 -19.22 0.29
N GLU A 41 -1.74 -20.53 0.36
CA GLU A 41 -2.89 -21.14 1.00
C GLU A 41 -2.48 -21.73 2.35
N THR A 42 -3.45 -21.75 3.27
CA THR A 42 -3.19 -22.11 4.67
C THR A 42 -4.19 -23.09 5.22
N THR A 43 -3.86 -23.65 6.38
CA THR A 43 -4.86 -24.27 7.24
C THR A 43 -5.92 -23.25 7.63
N ILE A 44 -7.13 -23.72 7.93
CA ILE A 44 -8.27 -22.90 8.36
C ILE A 44 -8.29 -22.67 9.87
N ASP A 45 -7.38 -23.31 10.60
CA ASP A 45 -7.23 -23.09 12.04
C ASP A 45 -6.60 -21.73 12.35
N THR A 46 -6.50 -21.42 13.64
CA THR A 46 -5.93 -20.14 14.10
C THR A 46 -4.43 -19.99 13.83
N ALA A 47 -3.70 -21.08 13.59
CA ALA A 47 -2.28 -21.02 13.24
C ALA A 47 -2.10 -20.54 11.79
N GLN A 48 -3.04 -20.91 10.90
CA GLN A 48 -2.96 -20.63 9.47
C GLN A 48 -1.60 -21.07 8.91
N ALA A 49 -1.19 -22.29 9.22
CA ALA A 49 0.07 -22.84 8.73
C ALA A 49 0.03 -22.93 7.19
N LEU A 50 1.17 -22.71 6.54
CA LEU A 50 1.29 -22.91 5.09
C LEU A 50 0.88 -24.35 4.76
N THR A 51 -0.01 -24.54 3.80
CA THR A 51 -0.28 -25.86 3.21
C THR A 51 0.47 -25.96 1.90
N PHE A 52 0.11 -25.10 0.96
CA PHE A 52 0.77 -24.93 -0.32
C PHE A 52 0.64 -23.48 -0.81
N GLY A 53 1.21 -23.17 -1.96
CA GLY A 53 1.08 -21.88 -2.61
C GLY A 53 1.41 -21.99 -4.08
N CYS A 54 1.21 -20.89 -4.80
CA CYS A 54 1.56 -20.78 -6.21
C CYS A 54 2.52 -19.62 -6.42
N TYR A 55 3.32 -19.69 -7.47
CA TYR A 55 4.11 -18.56 -7.93
C TYR A 55 4.11 -18.44 -9.45
N ARG A 56 4.34 -17.21 -9.92
CA ARG A 56 4.62 -16.91 -11.33
C ARG A 56 5.85 -16.02 -11.43
N TYR A 57 6.77 -16.41 -12.29
CA TYR A 57 7.87 -15.54 -12.70
C TYR A 57 7.56 -14.93 -14.04
N CYS A 58 7.59 -13.61 -14.09
CA CYS A 58 7.18 -12.83 -15.25
C CYS A 58 8.29 -11.89 -15.70
N TYR A 59 8.38 -11.70 -17.01
CA TYR A 59 9.12 -10.61 -17.62
C TYR A 59 8.21 -9.40 -17.77
N VAL A 60 8.80 -8.22 -17.62
CA VAL A 60 8.12 -6.93 -17.77
C VAL A 60 8.80 -6.20 -18.92
N ASP A 61 8.04 -5.97 -19.98
CA ASP A 61 8.49 -5.28 -21.17
C ASP A 61 7.77 -3.94 -21.30
N THR A 62 8.50 -2.90 -21.69
CA THR A 62 7.95 -1.58 -21.96
C THR A 62 8.01 -1.34 -23.47
N ALA A 63 6.86 -1.23 -24.11
CA ALA A 63 6.76 -0.88 -25.53
C ALA A 63 7.19 0.58 -25.78
N PRO A 64 7.53 0.96 -27.03
CA PRO A 64 7.97 2.32 -27.36
C PRO A 64 6.96 3.43 -27.02
N ASP A 65 5.68 3.11 -26.95
CA ASP A 65 4.60 4.02 -26.54
C ASP A 65 4.43 4.12 -25.00
N GLY A 66 5.26 3.41 -24.25
CA GLY A 66 5.24 3.35 -22.78
C GLY A 66 4.26 2.30 -22.22
N GLN A 67 3.59 1.51 -23.06
CA GLN A 67 2.74 0.43 -22.57
C GLN A 67 3.58 -0.68 -21.92
N ILE A 68 3.19 -1.08 -20.72
CA ILE A 68 3.89 -2.12 -19.97
C ILE A 68 3.14 -3.44 -20.14
N THR A 69 3.83 -4.48 -20.59
CA THR A 69 3.31 -5.84 -20.71
C THR A 69 4.01 -6.76 -19.71
N VAL A 70 3.27 -7.72 -19.16
CA VAL A 70 3.77 -8.66 -18.16
C VAL A 70 3.52 -10.07 -18.70
N THR A 71 4.60 -10.77 -19.01
CA THR A 71 4.54 -12.09 -19.64
C THR A 71 5.03 -13.15 -18.68
N THR A 72 4.18 -14.15 -18.38
CA THR A 72 4.56 -15.26 -17.49
C THR A 72 5.46 -16.23 -18.25
N VAL A 73 6.65 -16.50 -17.72
CA VAL A 73 7.64 -17.39 -18.33
C VAL A 73 7.95 -18.63 -17.48
N ALA A 74 7.53 -18.65 -16.22
CA ALA A 74 7.51 -19.84 -15.39
C ALA A 74 6.37 -19.77 -14.38
N GLU A 75 5.78 -20.91 -14.06
CA GLU A 75 4.77 -21.08 -13.02
C GLU A 75 5.10 -22.34 -12.21
N GLY A 76 4.75 -22.34 -10.94
CA GLY A 76 4.92 -23.52 -10.11
C GLY A 76 4.14 -23.46 -8.80
N LEU A 77 4.15 -24.60 -8.13
CA LEU A 77 3.56 -24.83 -6.83
C LEU A 77 4.64 -24.89 -5.75
N ILE A 78 4.26 -24.46 -4.56
CA ILE A 78 5.09 -24.48 -3.35
C ILE A 78 4.34 -25.32 -2.33
N TYR A 79 5.01 -26.19 -1.58
CA TYR A 79 4.40 -26.92 -0.46
C TYR A 79 5.17 -26.70 0.83
N ALA A 80 4.49 -26.78 1.98
CA ALA A 80 5.16 -26.70 3.28
C ALA A 80 6.18 -27.84 3.44
N ASP A 81 7.33 -27.56 4.04
CA ASP A 81 8.43 -28.53 4.11
C ASP A 81 8.03 -29.83 4.84
N ASP A 82 7.08 -29.75 5.76
CA ASP A 82 6.50 -30.84 6.56
C ASP A 82 5.17 -31.39 6.02
N LEU A 83 4.71 -30.93 4.84
CA LEU A 83 3.47 -31.43 4.23
C LEU A 83 3.50 -32.94 3.94
N PRO A 84 4.60 -33.54 3.42
CA PRO A 84 4.64 -34.98 3.17
C PRO A 84 4.37 -35.84 4.41
N GLU A 85 4.70 -35.33 5.61
CA GLU A 85 4.45 -36.01 6.88
C GLU A 85 3.08 -35.64 7.49
N THR A 86 2.66 -34.38 7.38
CA THR A 86 1.46 -33.84 8.04
C THR A 86 0.18 -34.07 7.25
N ASP A 87 0.24 -34.03 5.92
CA ASP A 87 -0.85 -34.34 4.99
C ASP A 87 -0.31 -35.07 3.73
N PRO A 88 0.00 -36.38 3.86
CA PRO A 88 0.54 -37.18 2.76
C PRO A 88 -0.39 -37.25 1.53
N ASP A 89 -1.71 -37.24 1.76
CA ASP A 89 -2.72 -37.28 0.70
C ASP A 89 -2.76 -35.95 -0.09
N GLY A 90 -2.67 -34.82 0.62
CA GLY A 90 -2.53 -33.51 0.01
C GLY A 90 -1.23 -33.37 -0.78
N TYR A 91 -0.11 -33.86 -0.24
CA TYR A 91 1.17 -33.89 -0.97
C TYR A 91 1.12 -34.78 -2.22
N ALA A 92 0.48 -35.95 -2.13
CA ALA A 92 0.26 -36.82 -3.28
C ALA A 92 -0.60 -36.15 -4.35
N THR A 93 -1.62 -35.39 -3.93
CA THR A 93 -2.48 -34.60 -4.83
C THR A 93 -1.69 -33.54 -5.58
N LEU A 94 -0.83 -32.77 -4.90
CA LEU A 94 0.05 -31.79 -5.56
C LEU A 94 1.01 -32.46 -6.54
N THR A 95 1.57 -33.60 -6.16
CA THR A 95 2.50 -34.37 -6.99
C THR A 95 1.83 -34.90 -8.25
N ASP A 96 0.62 -35.44 -8.15
CA ASP A 96 -0.15 -35.91 -9.30
C ASP A 96 -0.59 -34.75 -10.20
N TYR A 97 -1.01 -33.64 -9.58
CA TYR A 97 -1.41 -32.44 -10.30
C TYR A 97 -0.29 -31.89 -11.19
N VAL A 98 0.93 -31.71 -10.67
CA VAL A 98 2.06 -31.21 -11.49
C VAL A 98 2.54 -32.19 -12.57
N ARG A 99 2.22 -33.48 -12.44
CA ARG A 99 2.51 -34.49 -13.48
C ARG A 99 1.51 -34.46 -14.64
N THR A 100 0.29 -33.99 -14.37
CA THR A 100 -0.83 -34.01 -15.32
C THR A 100 -1.15 -32.65 -15.91
N HIS A 101 -0.58 -31.57 -15.37
CA HIS A 101 -0.82 -30.20 -15.80
C HIS A 101 0.48 -29.49 -16.21
N GLU A 102 0.37 -28.61 -17.20
CA GLU A 102 1.46 -27.75 -17.66
C GLU A 102 1.37 -26.37 -17.01
N ALA A 103 2.51 -25.66 -16.98
CA ALA A 103 2.58 -24.27 -16.54
C ALA A 103 1.87 -23.36 -17.55
N ASN A 104 1.10 -22.39 -17.06
CA ASN A 104 0.44 -21.39 -17.88
C ASN A 104 1.43 -20.26 -18.22
N VAL A 105 2.23 -20.51 -19.26
CA VAL A 105 3.29 -19.62 -19.76
C VAL A 105 3.05 -19.25 -21.22
N ASP A 106 3.61 -18.12 -21.64
CA ASP A 106 3.63 -17.75 -23.06
C ASP A 106 4.82 -18.42 -23.77
N LEU A 107 4.55 -19.52 -24.48
CA LEU A 107 5.56 -20.28 -25.23
C LEU A 107 6.18 -19.51 -26.40
N PHE A 108 5.57 -18.42 -26.83
CA PHE A 108 6.05 -17.60 -27.94
C PHE A 108 6.87 -16.40 -27.47
N TYR A 109 7.09 -16.25 -26.15
CA TYR A 109 7.92 -15.20 -25.61
C TYR A 109 9.38 -15.36 -26.06
N LEU A 110 9.92 -14.34 -26.72
CA LEU A 110 11.27 -14.39 -27.31
C LEU A 110 12.37 -13.93 -26.35
N GLY A 111 12.02 -13.38 -25.17
CA GLY A 111 12.99 -12.82 -24.22
C GLY A 111 13.74 -13.87 -23.39
N CYS A 112 13.18 -15.07 -23.26
CA CYS A 112 13.84 -16.24 -22.65
C CYS A 112 13.12 -17.51 -23.09
N GLU A 113 13.74 -18.69 -22.90
CA GLU A 113 13.04 -19.98 -23.04
C GLU A 113 12.04 -20.13 -21.88
N PRO A 114 10.71 -20.17 -22.15
CA PRO A 114 9.70 -20.32 -21.10
C PRO A 114 9.73 -21.74 -20.52
N ASP A 115 9.60 -21.87 -19.20
CA ASP A 115 9.48 -23.16 -18.53
C ASP A 115 8.02 -23.61 -18.52
N TRP A 116 7.67 -24.42 -19.52
CA TRP A 116 6.34 -25.01 -19.69
C TRP A 116 6.00 -26.09 -18.66
N ARG A 117 6.99 -26.58 -17.91
CA ARG A 117 6.76 -27.60 -16.88
C ARG A 117 6.29 -26.94 -15.60
N LEU A 118 5.12 -27.36 -15.11
CA LEU A 118 4.66 -26.96 -13.79
C LEU A 118 5.54 -27.64 -12.74
N ARG A 119 6.31 -26.86 -11.98
CA ARG A 119 7.23 -27.39 -10.96
C ARG A 119 6.59 -27.40 -9.58
N LEU A 120 6.95 -28.38 -8.77
CA LEU A 120 6.62 -28.44 -7.35
C LEU A 120 7.90 -28.27 -6.54
N TYR A 121 7.92 -27.28 -5.66
CA TYR A 121 9.06 -26.99 -4.77
C TYR A 121 8.64 -27.09 -3.31
N SER A 122 9.50 -27.67 -2.47
CA SER A 122 9.38 -27.43 -1.04
C SER A 122 9.54 -25.94 -0.75
N ARG A 123 8.96 -25.45 0.35
CA ARG A 123 9.09 -24.07 0.78
C ARG A 123 10.57 -23.67 0.89
N SER A 124 11.42 -24.52 1.45
CA SER A 124 12.88 -24.29 1.54
C SER A 124 13.54 -24.13 0.16
N GLU A 125 13.24 -25.00 -0.79
CA GLU A 125 13.77 -24.91 -2.15
C GLU A 125 13.28 -23.65 -2.86
N PHE A 126 12.01 -23.30 -2.71
CA PHE A 126 11.43 -22.08 -3.28
C PHE A 126 12.15 -20.84 -2.74
N ILE A 127 12.39 -20.76 -1.42
CA ILE A 127 13.13 -19.63 -0.83
C ILE A 127 14.55 -19.53 -1.41
N GLU A 128 15.29 -20.62 -1.51
CA GLU A 128 16.67 -20.58 -1.99
C GLU A 128 16.75 -20.30 -3.50
N GLN A 129 15.90 -20.92 -4.32
CA GLN A 129 15.94 -20.77 -5.77
C GLN A 129 15.33 -19.44 -6.24
N TRP A 130 14.15 -19.09 -5.73
CA TRP A 130 13.37 -17.96 -6.24
C TRP A 130 13.55 -16.70 -5.42
N ILE A 131 13.32 -16.72 -4.10
CA ILE A 131 13.45 -15.49 -3.30
C ILE A 131 14.91 -15.05 -3.22
N ASN A 132 15.83 -15.95 -2.86
CA ASN A 132 17.24 -15.64 -2.72
C ASN A 132 17.98 -15.58 -4.06
N GLY A 133 17.60 -16.43 -5.03
CA GLY A 133 18.26 -16.52 -6.34
C GLY A 133 17.77 -15.52 -7.38
N VAL A 134 16.53 -15.02 -7.25
CA VAL A 134 15.90 -14.15 -8.26
C VAL A 134 15.54 -12.77 -7.70
N ALA A 135 15.03 -12.68 -6.46
CA ALA A 135 14.55 -11.42 -5.89
C ALA A 135 15.56 -10.72 -4.95
N TYR A 136 16.64 -11.39 -4.56
CA TYR A 136 17.67 -10.82 -3.69
C TYR A 136 18.99 -10.59 -4.42
N ARG A 137 19.63 -9.45 -4.14
CA ARG A 137 21.00 -9.15 -4.61
C ARG A 137 21.99 -9.48 -3.51
N ASP A 138 22.92 -10.40 -3.79
CA ASP A 138 23.91 -10.81 -2.79
C ASP A 138 24.95 -9.73 -2.47
N ARG A 139 25.73 -10.01 -1.43
CA ARG A 139 26.77 -9.15 -0.84
C ARG A 139 27.86 -8.71 -1.84
N TRP A 140 28.12 -9.50 -2.88
CA TRP A 140 29.25 -9.28 -3.79
C TRP A 140 28.83 -8.76 -5.17
N GLY A 141 27.53 -8.62 -5.43
CA GLY A 141 27.03 -8.24 -6.75
C GLY A 141 27.43 -9.25 -7.84
N LYS A 142 27.85 -10.47 -7.44
CA LYS A 142 28.46 -11.48 -8.33
C LYS A 142 27.49 -12.60 -8.70
N ARG A 143 26.39 -12.79 -7.97
CA ARG A 143 25.46 -13.90 -8.21
C ARG A 143 24.32 -13.59 -9.18
N VAL A 144 24.12 -12.34 -9.56
CA VAL A 144 22.98 -11.98 -10.38
C VAL A 144 23.46 -11.07 -11.51
N ASP A 145 23.70 -11.67 -12.68
CA ASP A 145 23.94 -10.95 -13.94
C ASP A 145 22.70 -10.18 -14.43
N ARG A 146 21.59 -10.26 -13.66
CA ARG A 146 20.28 -9.66 -13.91
C ARG A 146 19.83 -8.78 -12.74
N GLU A 147 18.90 -7.88 -13.00
CA GLU A 147 18.29 -7.09 -11.93
C GLU A 147 17.40 -7.96 -11.04
N PRO A 148 17.41 -7.77 -9.70
CA PRO A 148 16.55 -8.55 -8.82
C PRO A 148 15.07 -8.32 -9.15
N ALA A 149 14.29 -9.40 -9.16
CA ALA A 149 12.86 -9.31 -9.41
C ALA A 149 12.12 -8.56 -8.30
N THR A 150 11.04 -7.87 -8.69
CA THR A 150 10.07 -7.34 -7.73
C THR A 150 9.19 -8.47 -7.22
N LEU A 151 9.17 -8.65 -5.90
CA LEU A 151 8.27 -9.57 -5.20
C LEU A 151 6.89 -8.95 -5.11
N VAL A 152 5.92 -9.54 -5.79
CA VAL A 152 4.55 -9.06 -5.89
C VAL A 152 3.61 -10.03 -5.18
N MET A 153 2.79 -9.52 -4.28
CA MET A 153 1.74 -10.27 -3.58
C MET A 153 0.52 -9.35 -3.40
N PHE A 154 -0.67 -9.93 -3.24
CA PHE A 154 -1.87 -9.19 -2.82
C PHE A 154 -2.10 -9.43 -1.33
N ASN A 155 -1.58 -8.53 -0.47
CA ASN A 155 -1.41 -8.73 0.99
C ASN A 155 -0.06 -9.37 1.41
N ALA A 156 1.05 -8.87 0.84
CA ALA A 156 2.40 -9.37 1.09
C ALA A 156 2.77 -9.70 2.55
N PRO A 157 2.38 -8.92 3.59
CA PRO A 157 2.66 -9.31 4.98
C PRO A 157 2.15 -10.69 5.36
N PHE A 158 0.98 -11.08 4.83
CA PHE A 158 0.38 -12.37 5.08
C PHE A 158 1.22 -13.46 4.42
N ASP A 159 1.41 -13.42 3.10
CA ASP A 159 2.15 -14.46 2.36
C ASP A 159 3.59 -14.62 2.85
N LEU A 160 4.29 -13.51 3.10
CA LEU A 160 5.65 -13.52 3.64
C LEU A 160 5.72 -14.17 5.01
N SER A 161 4.68 -14.02 5.84
CA SER A 161 4.62 -14.68 7.15
C SER A 161 4.41 -16.19 7.03
N ARG A 162 3.70 -16.66 6.00
CA ARG A 162 3.47 -18.09 5.75
C ARG A 162 4.69 -18.79 5.18
N LEU A 163 5.51 -18.07 4.41
CA LEU A 163 6.78 -18.57 3.90
C LEU A 163 7.92 -18.57 4.94
N ALA A 164 7.72 -17.93 6.10
CA ALA A 164 8.74 -17.80 7.13
C ALA A 164 8.87 -19.08 7.98
N GLY A 165 10.08 -19.61 8.10
CA GLY A 165 10.36 -20.74 9.00
C GLY A 165 10.48 -20.32 10.46
N SER A 166 10.76 -19.05 10.74
CA SER A 166 10.66 -18.49 12.10
C SER A 166 10.47 -16.98 12.10
N ALA A 167 9.94 -16.45 13.20
CA ALA A 167 9.71 -15.02 13.39
C ALA A 167 10.30 -14.52 14.71
N SER A 168 10.76 -13.28 14.72
CA SER A 168 11.18 -12.58 15.93
C SER A 168 10.81 -11.09 15.85
N GLU A 169 10.96 -10.36 16.95
CA GLU A 169 10.82 -8.91 16.92
C GLU A 169 11.96 -8.25 16.11
N ALA A 170 11.63 -7.24 15.32
CA ALA A 170 12.61 -6.36 14.69
C ALA A 170 13.10 -5.31 15.70
N ARG A 171 14.35 -5.49 16.19
CA ARG A 171 14.99 -4.65 17.22
C ARG A 171 15.79 -3.48 16.66
N ASP A 172 15.94 -2.42 17.45
CA ASP A 172 16.75 -1.24 17.16
C ASP A 172 18.27 -1.51 17.11
N GLY A 173 18.80 -1.53 15.89
CA GLY A 173 20.18 -1.16 15.56
C GLY A 173 20.12 -0.02 14.54
N SER A 174 21.21 0.65 14.22
CA SER A 174 21.24 1.89 13.41
C SER A 174 20.55 1.83 12.02
N THR A 175 20.22 0.64 11.50
CA THR A 175 19.42 0.44 10.27
C THR A 175 18.01 -0.13 10.52
N ALA A 176 17.67 -0.42 11.77
CA ALA A 176 16.46 -1.05 12.22
C ALA A 176 15.41 -0.11 12.82
N ALA A 177 15.75 1.15 13.11
CA ALA A 177 14.78 2.17 13.56
C ALA A 177 13.54 2.25 12.66
N ARG A 178 13.71 2.04 11.34
CA ARG A 178 12.59 1.99 10.39
C ARG A 178 11.59 0.87 10.69
N PHE A 179 12.06 -0.28 11.18
CA PHE A 179 11.27 -1.49 11.42
C PHE A 179 11.11 -1.81 12.91
N ALA A 180 11.59 -0.95 13.82
CA ALA A 180 11.51 -1.16 15.26
C ALA A 180 10.07 -1.45 15.71
N GLY A 181 9.89 -2.50 16.52
CA GLY A 181 8.58 -2.98 16.97
C GLY A 181 7.76 -3.71 15.90
N GLY A 182 8.36 -4.01 14.73
CA GLY A 182 7.78 -4.86 13.69
C GLY A 182 8.22 -6.31 13.79
N PHE A 183 7.85 -7.10 12.78
CA PHE A 183 8.26 -8.49 12.63
C PHE A 183 9.57 -8.61 11.85
N SER A 184 10.40 -9.58 12.23
CA SER A 184 11.60 -9.99 11.53
C SER A 184 11.51 -11.49 11.21
N LEU A 185 11.13 -11.78 9.98
CA LEU A 185 10.84 -13.10 9.43
C LEU A 185 12.12 -13.73 8.86
N ALA A 186 12.49 -14.92 9.30
CA ALA A 186 13.55 -15.71 8.69
C ALA A 186 12.93 -16.64 7.65
N LEU A 187 13.16 -16.35 6.38
CA LEU A 187 12.71 -17.20 5.28
C LEU A 187 13.66 -18.39 5.10
N SER A 188 14.97 -18.19 5.19
CA SER A 188 15.95 -19.28 5.18
C SER A 188 16.17 -19.82 6.60
N THR A 189 15.87 -21.09 6.81
CA THR A 189 16.10 -21.84 8.05
C THR A 189 16.93 -23.09 7.76
N ASN A 190 17.69 -23.56 8.74
CA ASN A 190 18.34 -24.87 8.69
C ASN A 190 17.33 -25.99 9.02
N ALA A 191 17.77 -27.25 8.95
CA ALA A 191 16.94 -28.41 9.28
C ALA A 191 16.36 -28.38 10.71
N ASP A 192 17.06 -27.71 11.64
CA ASP A 192 16.61 -27.54 13.03
C ASP A 192 15.61 -26.37 13.21
N GLY A 193 15.16 -25.74 12.12
CA GLY A 193 14.29 -24.56 12.16
C GLY A 193 15.00 -23.25 12.55
N ASN A 194 16.31 -23.28 12.75
CA ASN A 194 17.09 -22.11 13.12
C ASN A 194 17.38 -21.21 11.90
N PRO A 195 17.25 -19.87 12.04
CA PRO A 195 17.58 -18.91 10.99
C PRO A 195 19.01 -19.05 10.44
N VAL A 196 19.14 -19.05 9.11
CA VAL A 196 20.46 -19.02 8.44
C VAL A 196 21.08 -17.63 8.55
N GLN A 197 22.22 -17.51 9.23
CA GLN A 197 22.79 -16.20 9.63
C GLN A 197 23.29 -15.33 8.46
N TRP A 198 23.77 -15.94 7.37
CA TRP A 198 24.25 -15.21 6.18
C TRP A 198 23.14 -14.91 5.16
N ARG A 199 21.89 -15.26 5.47
CA ARG A 199 20.71 -14.93 4.66
C ARG A 199 19.96 -13.77 5.31
N PRO A 200 19.52 -12.78 4.52
CA PRO A 200 18.77 -11.67 5.09
C PRO A 200 17.42 -12.17 5.61
N ARG A 201 16.98 -11.59 6.72
CA ARG A 201 15.58 -11.70 7.15
C ARG A 201 14.72 -10.73 6.34
N VAL A 202 13.43 -11.03 6.24
CA VAL A 202 12.43 -10.07 5.76
C VAL A 202 11.81 -9.36 6.95
N ARG A 203 11.77 -8.03 6.94
CA ARG A 203 11.15 -7.23 7.99
C ARG A 203 9.85 -6.64 7.52
N VAL A 204 8.84 -6.71 8.38
CA VAL A 204 7.51 -6.17 8.12
C VAL A 204 7.08 -5.32 9.31
N LYS A 205 6.70 -4.06 9.06
CA LYS A 205 6.14 -3.18 10.10
C LYS A 205 4.81 -2.62 9.62
N SER A 206 3.74 -2.98 10.29
CA SER A 206 2.41 -2.44 10.03
C SER A 206 2.36 -0.95 10.38
N ILE A 207 1.73 -0.16 9.52
CA ILE A 207 1.39 1.23 9.78
C ILE A 207 -0.09 1.30 10.16
N ASP A 208 -0.93 0.62 9.38
CA ASP A 208 -2.36 0.42 9.62
C ASP A 208 -2.84 -0.84 8.87
N SER A 209 -4.16 -1.03 8.80
CA SER A 209 -4.80 -2.17 8.13
C SER A 209 -4.57 -2.26 6.61
N LYS A 210 -4.02 -1.21 5.97
CA LYS A 210 -3.82 -1.12 4.53
C LYS A 210 -2.34 -1.00 4.13
N ARG A 211 -1.49 -0.57 5.06
CA ARG A 211 -0.12 -0.15 4.78
C ARG A 211 0.86 -0.84 5.70
N SER A 212 1.93 -1.33 5.12
CA SER A 212 3.06 -1.91 5.84
C SER A 212 4.37 -1.55 5.15
N LEU A 213 5.41 -1.35 5.94
CA LEU A 213 6.79 -1.29 5.47
C LEU A 213 7.28 -2.72 5.28
N LYS A 214 7.97 -3.00 4.18
CA LYS A 214 8.64 -4.29 3.91
C LYS A 214 10.09 -4.05 3.48
N GLY A 215 10.96 -5.02 3.75
CA GLY A 215 12.29 -5.04 3.18
C GLY A 215 13.22 -6.05 3.82
N PHE A 216 14.30 -6.38 3.12
CA PHE A 216 15.38 -7.21 3.64
C PHE A 216 16.16 -6.50 4.76
N SER A 217 16.50 -7.26 5.80
CA SER A 217 17.43 -6.83 6.84
C SER A 217 18.82 -6.62 6.26
N ALA A 218 19.61 -5.74 6.88
CA ALA A 218 21.00 -5.56 6.47
C ALA A 218 21.80 -6.72 7.06
N LEU A 219 22.63 -7.37 6.25
CA LEU A 219 23.61 -8.32 6.75
C LEU A 219 24.84 -7.59 7.31
N ASP A 220 25.17 -6.44 6.72
CA ASP A 220 26.27 -5.57 7.16
C ASP A 220 25.99 -4.10 6.86
N LYS A 221 26.93 -3.21 7.21
CA LYS A 221 26.85 -1.76 6.95
C LYS A 221 26.90 -1.41 5.45
N GLN A 222 27.39 -2.31 4.61
CA GLN A 222 27.55 -2.08 3.17
C GLN A 222 26.30 -2.52 2.38
N THR A 223 25.42 -3.32 2.98
CA THR A 223 24.17 -3.80 2.40
C THR A 223 23.20 -2.63 2.15
N ARG A 224 23.19 -2.13 0.92
CA ARG A 224 22.29 -1.03 0.48
C ARG A 224 20.95 -1.52 -0.06
N PHE A 225 20.92 -2.68 -0.70
CA PHE A 225 19.71 -3.23 -1.30
C PHE A 225 18.75 -3.73 -0.22
N ARG A 226 17.48 -3.36 -0.32
CA ARG A 226 16.41 -3.71 0.64
C ARG A 226 15.32 -4.58 0.04
N GLY A 227 15.49 -5.04 -1.20
CA GLY A 227 14.44 -5.75 -1.93
C GLY A 227 13.45 -4.80 -2.58
N HIS A 228 12.79 -5.31 -3.61
CA HIS A 228 11.63 -4.68 -4.21
C HIS A 228 10.40 -5.51 -3.81
N PHE A 229 9.70 -5.05 -2.77
CA PHE A 229 8.49 -5.69 -2.27
C PHE A 229 7.30 -4.82 -2.63
N LEU A 230 6.48 -5.29 -3.55
CA LEU A 230 5.24 -4.64 -3.95
C LEU A 230 4.04 -5.39 -3.40
N ASP A 231 3.17 -4.66 -2.72
CA ASP A 231 1.91 -5.17 -2.22
C ASP A 231 0.79 -4.50 -3.00
N LEU A 232 0.16 -5.25 -3.89
CA LEU A 232 -0.85 -4.71 -4.80
C LEU A 232 -2.05 -4.16 -4.04
N ARG A 233 -2.39 -4.72 -2.88
CA ARG A 233 -3.45 -4.17 -2.04
C ARG A 233 -3.13 -2.74 -1.60
N THR A 234 -1.86 -2.48 -1.27
CA THR A 234 -1.38 -1.15 -0.92
C THR A 234 -1.34 -0.23 -2.14
N LEU A 235 -0.82 -0.70 -3.28
CA LEU A 235 -0.71 0.10 -4.51
C LEU A 235 -2.09 0.51 -5.05
N VAL A 236 -3.04 -0.44 -5.11
CA VAL A 236 -4.44 -0.17 -5.49
C VAL A 236 -5.06 0.87 -4.57
N PHE A 237 -4.85 0.76 -3.25
CA PHE A 237 -5.32 1.79 -2.32
C PHE A 237 -4.64 3.14 -2.58
N SER A 238 -3.36 3.15 -2.93
CA SER A 238 -2.63 4.37 -3.27
C SER A 238 -3.20 5.07 -4.50
N LEU A 239 -3.60 4.32 -5.54
CA LEU A 239 -4.14 4.85 -6.78
C LEU A 239 -5.61 5.27 -6.66
N THR A 240 -6.42 4.49 -5.95
CA THR A 240 -7.89 4.66 -5.92
C THR A 240 -8.43 5.38 -4.69
N GLY A 241 -7.65 5.40 -3.59
CA GLY A 241 -8.11 5.83 -2.27
C GLY A 241 -9.12 4.89 -1.61
N LYS A 242 -9.42 3.74 -2.22
CA LYS A 242 -10.41 2.76 -1.74
C LYS A 242 -9.74 1.44 -1.35
N SER A 243 -10.37 0.72 -0.42
CA SER A 243 -9.91 -0.61 -0.02
C SER A 243 -10.55 -1.67 -0.92
N HIS A 244 -9.72 -2.54 -1.49
CA HIS A 244 -10.15 -3.61 -2.38
C HIS A 244 -9.69 -4.98 -1.86
N SER A 245 -10.49 -6.01 -2.16
CA SER A 245 -10.02 -7.40 -2.22
C SER A 245 -9.36 -7.64 -3.58
N LEU A 246 -8.71 -8.79 -3.80
CA LEU A 246 -8.16 -9.11 -5.12
C LEU A 246 -9.26 -9.06 -6.19
N ALA A 247 -10.40 -9.71 -5.93
CA ALA A 247 -11.55 -9.72 -6.83
C ALA A 247 -12.05 -8.31 -7.19
N SER A 248 -12.30 -7.45 -6.20
CA SER A 248 -12.80 -6.10 -6.48
C SER A 248 -11.73 -5.16 -7.05
N ALA A 249 -10.45 -5.46 -6.86
CA ALA A 249 -9.37 -4.74 -7.55
C ALA A 249 -9.29 -5.16 -9.03
N CYS A 250 -9.39 -6.46 -9.32
CA CYS A 250 -9.45 -6.97 -10.69
C CYS A 250 -10.61 -6.35 -11.48
N GLU A 251 -11.80 -6.26 -10.88
CA GLU A 251 -12.95 -5.57 -11.45
C GLU A 251 -12.66 -4.08 -11.71
N ALA A 252 -12.14 -3.37 -10.72
CA ALA A 252 -11.88 -1.93 -10.81
C ALA A 252 -10.85 -1.55 -11.90
N PHE A 253 -9.91 -2.46 -12.20
CA PHE A 253 -8.85 -2.25 -13.20
C PHE A 253 -9.11 -2.97 -14.53
N GLY A 254 -10.26 -3.64 -14.68
CA GLY A 254 -10.61 -4.37 -15.91
C GLY A 254 -9.61 -5.50 -16.23
N VAL A 255 -9.24 -6.28 -15.22
CA VAL A 255 -8.43 -7.50 -15.36
C VAL A 255 -9.26 -8.56 -16.08
N GLN A 256 -8.66 -9.25 -17.06
CA GLN A 256 -9.38 -10.20 -17.93
C GLN A 256 -9.76 -11.46 -17.15
N HIS A 257 -8.82 -11.99 -16.37
CA HIS A 257 -8.98 -13.22 -15.63
C HIS A 257 -9.06 -12.93 -14.13
N GLY A 258 -10.24 -12.54 -13.67
CA GLY A 258 -10.51 -12.31 -12.25
C GLY A 258 -10.45 -13.59 -11.40
N LYS A 259 -10.53 -13.39 -10.09
CA LYS A 259 -10.59 -14.44 -9.08
C LYS A 259 -11.84 -15.32 -9.25
N ILE A 260 -11.67 -16.64 -9.12
CA ILE A 260 -12.76 -17.61 -9.05
C ILE A 260 -13.11 -17.93 -7.60
N THR A 261 -14.28 -18.52 -7.33
CA THR A 261 -14.68 -18.97 -5.99
C THR A 261 -14.27 -20.41 -5.77
N ALA A 262 -13.61 -20.72 -4.65
CA ALA A 262 -13.43 -22.08 -4.17
C ALA A 262 -14.59 -22.48 -3.25
N GLU A 263 -15.09 -23.72 -3.37
CA GLU A 263 -16.19 -24.22 -2.54
C GLU A 263 -15.72 -24.66 -1.13
N GLU A 264 -14.49 -25.16 -1.00
CA GLU A 264 -13.90 -25.64 0.25
C GLU A 264 -12.46 -25.12 0.40
N HIS A 265 -12.18 -24.45 1.52
CA HIS A 265 -10.84 -23.98 1.89
C HIS A 265 -10.17 -24.93 2.88
N GLY A 266 -8.85 -25.07 2.80
CA GLY A 266 -8.05 -25.80 3.79
C GLY A 266 -7.82 -27.28 3.48
N ARG A 267 -8.46 -27.84 2.44
CA ARG A 267 -8.17 -29.19 1.93
C ARG A 267 -7.55 -29.09 0.54
N ILE A 268 -6.41 -29.75 0.34
CA ILE A 268 -5.72 -29.75 -0.96
C ILE A 268 -6.49 -30.64 -1.94
N THR A 269 -7.11 -30.01 -2.93
CA THR A 269 -7.84 -30.65 -4.04
C THR A 269 -7.40 -30.05 -5.37
N PRO A 270 -7.58 -30.73 -6.51
CA PRO A 270 -7.28 -30.16 -7.83
C PRO A 270 -7.95 -28.79 -8.06
N ASP A 271 -9.23 -28.65 -7.70
CA ASP A 271 -9.97 -27.39 -7.83
C ASP A 271 -9.39 -26.27 -6.96
N TYR A 272 -8.89 -26.59 -5.77
CA TYR A 272 -8.25 -25.60 -4.90
C TYR A 272 -6.86 -25.18 -5.43
N ILE A 273 -6.14 -26.11 -6.06
CA ILE A 273 -4.89 -25.80 -6.76
C ILE A 273 -5.18 -24.88 -7.95
N ASP A 274 -6.21 -25.16 -8.75
CA ASP A 274 -6.67 -24.30 -9.85
C ASP A 274 -7.02 -22.89 -9.37
N TYR A 275 -7.71 -22.79 -8.22
CA TYR A 275 -8.02 -21.52 -7.58
C TYR A 275 -6.74 -20.74 -7.20
N CYS A 276 -5.76 -21.37 -6.54
CA CYS A 276 -4.53 -20.67 -6.16
C CYS A 276 -3.70 -20.24 -7.39
N ARG A 277 -3.66 -21.09 -8.45
CA ARG A 277 -3.06 -20.74 -9.75
C ARG A 277 -3.78 -19.55 -10.41
N ARG A 278 -5.10 -19.50 -10.31
CA ARG A 278 -5.90 -18.37 -10.80
C ARG A 278 -5.61 -17.09 -10.01
N ASP A 279 -5.41 -17.17 -8.70
CA ASP A 279 -5.12 -16.00 -7.87
C ASP A 279 -3.75 -15.39 -8.21
N VAL A 280 -2.71 -16.19 -8.45
CA VAL A 280 -1.42 -15.66 -8.93
C VAL A 280 -1.50 -15.11 -10.36
N GLN A 281 -2.34 -15.70 -11.23
CA GLN A 281 -2.64 -15.13 -12.54
C GLN A 281 -3.29 -13.75 -12.44
N ALA A 282 -4.39 -13.67 -11.67
CA ALA A 282 -5.13 -12.43 -11.46
C ALA A 282 -4.24 -11.35 -10.84
N THR A 283 -3.34 -11.74 -9.92
CA THR A 283 -2.35 -10.86 -9.30
C THR A 283 -1.32 -10.36 -10.32
N ALA A 284 -0.82 -11.20 -11.22
CA ALA A 284 0.10 -10.79 -12.29
C ALA A 284 -0.56 -9.81 -13.29
N GLU A 285 -1.79 -10.10 -13.70
CA GLU A 285 -2.56 -9.23 -14.61
C GLU A 285 -2.92 -7.89 -13.93
N LEU A 286 -3.29 -7.93 -12.65
CA LEU A 286 -3.54 -6.72 -11.85
C LEU A 286 -2.26 -5.88 -11.70
N TYR A 287 -1.11 -6.50 -11.49
CA TYR A 287 0.17 -5.81 -11.49
C TYR A 287 0.38 -5.07 -12.83
N ALA A 288 0.20 -5.74 -13.97
CA ALA A 288 0.31 -5.09 -15.28
C ALA A 288 -0.60 -3.86 -15.40
N LYS A 289 -1.88 -3.98 -15.02
CA LYS A 289 -2.84 -2.86 -15.08
C LYS A 289 -2.47 -1.72 -14.14
N THR A 290 -2.13 -2.03 -12.89
CA THR A 290 -1.82 -1.02 -11.87
C THR A 290 -0.49 -0.31 -12.15
N THR A 291 0.51 -1.01 -12.67
CA THR A 291 1.78 -0.40 -13.08
C THR A 291 1.62 0.48 -14.32
N ASN A 292 0.80 0.08 -15.31
CA ASN A 292 0.44 0.97 -16.43
C ASN A 292 -0.25 2.25 -15.93
N GLU A 293 -1.21 2.13 -15.01
CA GLU A 293 -1.86 3.32 -14.42
C GLU A 293 -0.85 4.16 -13.65
N TYR A 294 0.02 3.54 -12.85
CA TYR A 294 1.06 4.21 -12.08
C TYR A 294 2.05 4.98 -12.98
N ALA A 295 2.42 4.41 -14.13
CA ALA A 295 3.34 5.03 -15.09
C ALA A 295 2.79 6.33 -15.70
N ARG A 296 1.47 6.55 -15.68
CA ARG A 296 0.84 7.81 -16.12
C ARG A 296 1.12 8.97 -15.17
N HIS A 297 1.57 8.71 -13.95
CA HIS A 297 1.87 9.75 -12.98
C HIS A 297 3.30 10.28 -13.20
N PRO A 298 3.50 11.59 -13.50
CA PRO A 298 4.82 12.20 -13.71
C PRO A 298 5.58 12.42 -12.38
N ILE A 299 5.86 11.34 -11.66
CA ILE A 299 6.51 11.34 -10.35
C ILE A 299 7.69 10.39 -10.33
N SER A 300 8.71 10.73 -9.54
CA SER A 300 9.91 9.90 -9.34
C SER A 300 9.79 8.90 -8.19
N LEU A 301 8.60 8.77 -7.59
CA LEU A 301 8.36 7.82 -6.52
C LEU A 301 8.33 6.39 -7.08
N GLN A 302 9.07 5.48 -6.46
CA GLN A 302 8.95 4.05 -6.74
C GLN A 302 7.59 3.50 -6.26
N GLU A 303 6.93 2.69 -7.08
CA GLU A 303 5.64 2.05 -6.77
C GLU A 303 5.63 1.27 -5.43
N THR A 304 6.73 0.58 -5.09
CA THR A 304 6.89 -0.12 -3.79
C THR A 304 6.89 0.81 -2.57
N LYS A 305 6.98 2.13 -2.79
CA LYS A 305 6.94 3.20 -1.78
C LYS A 305 5.64 4.02 -1.88
N ALA A 306 4.74 3.67 -2.79
CA ALA A 306 3.42 4.28 -2.93
C ALA A 306 2.43 3.68 -1.92
N TYR A 307 2.45 4.20 -0.70
CA TYR A 307 1.65 3.67 0.41
C TYR A 307 0.20 4.21 0.46
N SER A 308 -0.11 5.32 -0.19
CA SER A 308 -1.41 6.00 -0.07
C SER A 308 -1.56 7.09 -1.13
N PRO A 309 -2.79 7.60 -1.38
CA PRO A 309 -2.99 8.77 -2.26
C PRO A 309 -2.16 9.99 -1.83
N ALA A 310 -1.91 10.14 -0.52
CA ALA A 310 -1.04 11.18 0.02
C ALA A 310 0.43 11.00 -0.38
N SER A 311 0.90 9.77 -0.60
CA SER A 311 2.27 9.50 -1.11
C SER A 311 2.41 10.02 -2.54
N LEU A 312 1.41 9.79 -3.39
CA LEU A 312 1.37 10.34 -4.76
C LEU A 312 1.31 11.87 -4.71
N SER A 313 0.38 12.42 -3.94
CA SER A 313 0.19 13.88 -3.79
C SER A 313 1.48 14.59 -3.34
N LYS A 314 2.17 14.06 -2.33
CA LYS A 314 3.48 14.59 -1.89
C LYS A 314 4.56 14.49 -2.97
N SER A 315 4.50 13.46 -3.80
CA SER A 315 5.46 13.26 -4.88
C SER A 315 5.19 14.21 -6.04
N TYR A 316 3.93 14.51 -6.33
CA TYR A 316 3.56 15.58 -7.26
C TYR A 316 4.10 16.94 -6.81
N LEU A 317 3.87 17.32 -5.54
CA LEU A 317 4.40 18.59 -5.01
C LEU A 317 5.93 18.67 -5.18
N ARG A 318 6.65 17.57 -4.91
CA ARG A 318 8.10 17.49 -5.12
C ARG A 318 8.49 17.59 -6.59
N SER A 319 7.79 16.90 -7.49
CA SER A 319 8.00 16.99 -8.94
C SER A 319 7.74 18.41 -9.47
N MET A 320 6.81 19.15 -8.85
CA MET A 320 6.55 20.57 -9.13
C MET A 320 7.60 21.52 -8.52
N GLY A 321 8.61 21.00 -7.81
CA GLY A 321 9.65 21.81 -7.17
C GLY A 321 9.23 22.44 -5.84
N ILE A 322 8.08 22.06 -5.29
CA ILE A 322 7.56 22.63 -4.04
C ILE A 322 8.31 22.02 -2.85
N THR A 323 9.04 22.88 -2.15
CA THR A 323 9.78 22.52 -0.92
C THR A 323 8.88 22.68 0.30
N PRO A 324 8.82 21.72 1.23
CA PRO A 324 8.06 21.87 2.47
C PRO A 324 8.43 23.15 3.24
N ILE A 325 7.44 23.81 3.85
CA ILE A 325 7.63 25.14 4.47
C ILE A 325 8.73 25.16 5.53
N LEU A 326 8.83 24.12 6.37
CA LEU A 326 9.84 24.04 7.43
C LEU A 326 11.24 23.67 6.91
N ASP A 327 11.34 23.14 5.69
CA ASP A 327 12.62 22.94 5.01
C ASP A 327 13.09 24.23 4.31
N ARG A 328 12.13 25.02 3.81
CA ARG A 328 12.35 26.31 3.14
C ARG A 328 12.60 27.45 4.14
N MET A 329 11.91 27.43 5.27
CA MET A 329 11.99 28.40 6.37
C MET A 329 12.25 27.66 7.70
N PRO A 330 13.51 27.26 7.97
CA PRO A 330 13.86 26.51 9.17
C PRO A 330 13.51 27.24 10.47
N ASP A 331 13.62 28.57 10.44
CA ASP A 331 13.43 29.47 11.59
C ASP A 331 12.00 30.03 11.66
N PHE A 332 11.02 29.36 11.03
CA PHE A 332 9.61 29.78 11.12
C PHE A 332 9.14 29.75 12.59
N PRO A 333 8.47 30.81 13.10
CA PRO A 333 8.10 30.90 14.52
C PRO A 333 7.24 29.71 14.99
N ALA A 334 7.72 29.01 16.02
CA ALA A 334 7.09 27.78 16.50
C ALA A 334 5.75 28.02 17.21
N ASP A 335 5.60 29.18 17.86
CA ASP A 335 4.36 29.66 18.47
C ASP A 335 3.26 29.87 17.41
N VAL A 336 3.58 30.54 16.31
CA VAL A 336 2.67 30.76 15.17
C VAL A 336 2.25 29.42 14.56
N LEU A 337 3.20 28.50 14.36
CA LEU A 337 2.88 27.14 13.89
C LEU A 337 1.93 26.43 14.86
N GLY A 338 2.16 26.55 16.17
CA GLY A 338 1.31 26.01 17.22
C GLY A 338 -0.11 26.58 17.18
N TRP A 339 -0.26 27.89 17.02
CA TRP A 339 -1.56 28.55 16.86
C TRP A 339 -2.29 28.06 15.61
N ALA A 340 -1.61 28.01 14.47
CA ALA A 340 -2.17 27.51 13.22
C ALA A 340 -2.61 26.04 13.32
N MET A 341 -1.80 25.18 13.96
CA MET A 341 -2.15 23.78 14.20
C MET A 341 -3.34 23.62 15.15
N SER A 342 -3.51 24.55 16.10
CA SER A 342 -4.65 24.56 17.03
C SER A 342 -5.93 25.04 16.36
N ALA A 343 -5.82 25.92 15.36
CA ALA A 343 -6.93 26.37 14.53
C ALA A 343 -7.36 25.35 13.46
N PHE A 344 -6.63 24.24 13.28
CA PHE A 344 -6.95 23.23 12.26
C PHE A 344 -8.08 22.28 12.70
N TYR A 345 -9.28 22.55 12.18
CA TYR A 345 -10.47 21.72 12.32
C TYR A 345 -10.74 20.89 11.06
N GLY A 346 -11.36 19.72 11.24
CA GLY A 346 -11.84 18.88 10.14
C GLY A 346 -13.16 19.37 9.55
N GLY A 347 -13.80 18.54 8.73
CA GLY A 347 -15.13 18.83 8.19
C GLY A 347 -16.18 18.99 9.29
N ARG A 348 -17.11 19.94 9.10
CA ARG A 348 -18.25 20.13 9.99
C ARG A 348 -19.27 19.01 9.78
N ALA A 349 -19.65 18.35 10.88
CA ALA A 349 -20.76 17.39 10.89
C ALA A 349 -21.75 17.79 12.00
N GLU A 350 -23.04 17.79 11.67
CA GLU A 350 -24.10 18.17 12.60
C GLU A 350 -25.38 17.36 12.34
N THR A 351 -26.20 17.18 13.37
CA THR A 351 -27.49 16.48 13.28
C THR A 351 -28.59 17.37 13.84
N PHE A 352 -29.50 17.82 12.98
CA PHE A 352 -30.63 18.65 13.38
C PHE A 352 -31.93 17.86 13.61
N ILE A 353 -32.20 16.86 12.78
CA ILE A 353 -33.39 16.01 12.86
C ILE A 353 -32.92 14.58 13.08
N ARG A 354 -33.39 13.94 14.15
CA ARG A 354 -33.00 12.58 14.53
C ARG A 354 -34.26 11.73 14.68
N HIS A 355 -34.21 10.48 14.21
CA HIS A 355 -35.30 9.49 14.32
C HIS A 355 -36.67 9.92 13.75
N THR A 356 -36.70 10.89 12.82
CA THR A 356 -37.94 11.34 12.18
C THR A 356 -37.77 11.28 10.65
N PRO A 357 -38.51 10.41 9.94
CA PRO A 357 -38.50 10.38 8.49
C PRO A 357 -39.03 11.69 7.91
N VAL A 358 -38.23 12.35 7.08
CA VAL A 358 -38.62 13.56 6.34
C VAL A 358 -38.11 13.45 4.91
N PRO A 359 -38.75 14.09 3.92
CA PRO A 359 -38.19 14.18 2.57
C PRO A 359 -36.82 14.86 2.60
N VAL A 360 -35.82 14.27 1.94
CA VAL A 360 -34.45 14.79 1.89
C VAL A 360 -33.95 14.87 0.46
N VAL A 361 -33.11 15.87 0.18
CA VAL A 361 -32.31 15.96 -1.04
C VAL A 361 -30.86 16.08 -0.62
N VAL A 362 -29.99 15.28 -1.24
CA VAL A 362 -28.55 15.36 -1.01
C VAL A 362 -27.98 16.46 -1.91
N CYS A 363 -27.34 17.44 -1.29
CA CYS A 363 -26.58 18.48 -1.99
C CYS A 363 -25.12 18.35 -1.57
N ASP A 364 -24.21 18.39 -2.53
CA ASP A 364 -22.77 18.30 -2.29
C ASP A 364 -22.01 19.31 -3.17
N PHE A 365 -20.84 19.73 -2.70
CA PHE A 365 -19.94 20.62 -3.44
C PHE A 365 -18.91 19.78 -4.19
N THR A 366 -18.90 19.88 -5.51
CA THR A 366 -17.87 19.26 -6.35
C THR A 366 -16.49 19.81 -5.97
N SER A 367 -15.58 18.94 -5.53
CA SER A 367 -14.19 19.31 -5.22
C SER A 367 -14.06 20.50 -4.25
N MET A 368 -14.88 20.53 -3.19
CA MET A 368 -14.96 21.67 -2.25
C MET A 368 -13.59 22.21 -1.82
N TYR A 369 -12.67 21.37 -1.36
CA TYR A 369 -11.36 21.82 -0.89
C TYR A 369 -10.48 22.43 -1.99
N PRO A 370 -10.26 21.77 -3.14
CA PRO A 370 -9.60 22.42 -4.29
C PRO A 370 -10.27 23.73 -4.74
N THR A 371 -11.59 23.80 -4.73
CA THR A 371 -12.31 25.03 -5.11
C THR A 371 -12.05 26.17 -4.12
N VAL A 372 -12.11 25.89 -2.81
CA VAL A 372 -11.79 26.88 -1.78
C VAL A 372 -10.31 27.30 -1.86
N ASP A 373 -9.39 26.36 -2.04
CA ASP A 373 -7.95 26.63 -2.21
C ASP A 373 -7.70 27.61 -3.35
N ALA A 374 -8.34 27.39 -4.51
CA ALA A 374 -8.25 28.26 -5.67
C ALA A 374 -8.90 29.64 -5.43
N LEU A 375 -10.13 29.68 -4.90
CA LEU A 375 -10.88 30.93 -4.70
C LEU A 375 -10.24 31.85 -3.64
N MET A 376 -9.62 31.26 -2.61
CA MET A 376 -8.91 31.99 -1.56
C MET A 376 -7.43 32.24 -1.91
N ASN A 377 -6.98 31.83 -3.10
CA ASN A 377 -5.61 31.94 -3.56
C ASN A 377 -4.58 31.33 -2.58
N LEU A 378 -4.94 30.24 -1.90
CA LEU A 378 -4.11 29.63 -0.86
C LEU A 378 -2.85 28.97 -1.41
N TRP A 379 -2.83 28.67 -2.71
CA TRP A 379 -1.67 28.15 -3.43
C TRP A 379 -0.42 29.05 -3.30
N GLU A 380 -0.59 30.36 -3.10
CA GLU A 380 0.53 31.27 -2.87
C GLU A 380 1.32 30.90 -1.60
N PHE A 381 0.65 30.51 -0.52
CA PHE A 381 1.34 30.12 0.71
C PHE A 381 2.22 28.88 0.52
N LEU A 382 1.81 27.97 -0.37
CA LEU A 382 2.58 26.77 -0.69
C LEU A 382 3.79 27.07 -1.57
N THR A 383 3.68 28.01 -2.51
CA THR A 383 4.68 28.23 -3.57
C THR A 383 5.65 29.38 -3.31
N ARG A 384 5.27 30.41 -2.53
CA ARG A 384 6.14 31.57 -2.24
C ARG A 384 7.35 31.19 -1.40
N ASP A 385 8.47 31.86 -1.63
CA ASP A 385 9.73 31.56 -0.92
C ASP A 385 9.66 31.81 0.58
N ARG A 386 8.89 32.84 0.98
CA ARG A 386 8.73 33.28 2.37
C ARG A 386 7.25 33.53 2.68
N VAL A 387 6.86 33.18 3.90
CA VAL A 387 5.57 33.52 4.51
C VAL A 387 5.86 34.26 5.81
N GLU A 388 5.29 35.44 5.96
CA GLU A 388 5.47 36.27 7.15
C GLU A 388 4.19 36.26 7.99
N ALA A 389 4.36 36.03 9.29
CA ALA A 389 3.27 36.13 10.25
C ALA A 389 3.15 37.59 10.68
N ILE A 390 1.96 38.16 10.51
CA ILE A 390 1.65 39.54 10.89
C ILE A 390 0.56 39.48 11.96
N ASP A 391 0.73 40.25 13.03
CA ASP A 391 -0.34 40.42 14.02
C ASP A 391 -1.50 41.19 13.38
N ALA A 392 -2.60 40.49 13.15
CA ALA A 392 -3.83 41.03 12.61
C ALA A 392 -4.99 40.88 13.60
N THR A 393 -4.70 40.76 14.91
CA THR A 393 -5.70 40.45 15.94
C THR A 393 -6.86 41.44 15.94
N GLU A 394 -6.58 42.75 15.92
CA GLU A 394 -7.61 43.80 15.90
C GLU A 394 -8.46 43.75 14.62
N ASN A 395 -7.84 43.54 13.47
CA ASN A 395 -8.53 43.44 12.18
C ASN A 395 -9.45 42.21 12.12
N VAL A 396 -8.95 41.06 12.59
CA VAL A 396 -9.74 39.82 12.65
C VAL A 396 -10.87 39.95 13.67
N GLN A 397 -10.64 40.58 14.82
CA GLN A 397 -11.68 40.84 15.81
C GLN A 397 -12.78 41.75 15.25
N THR A 398 -12.41 42.82 14.55
CA THR A 398 -13.36 43.70 13.86
C THR A 398 -14.20 42.92 12.84
N LEU A 399 -13.57 42.07 12.01
CA LEU A 399 -14.28 41.21 11.07
C LEU A 399 -15.28 40.27 11.75
N LEU A 400 -14.90 39.69 12.89
CA LEU A 400 -15.77 38.78 13.66
C LEU A 400 -16.94 39.51 14.33
N ASP A 401 -16.71 40.75 14.77
CA ASP A 401 -17.71 41.60 15.39
C ASP A 401 -18.72 42.15 14.35
N ASP A 402 -18.23 42.51 13.17
CA ASP A 402 -19.05 42.96 12.02
C ASP A 402 -19.84 41.82 11.36
N HIS A 403 -19.40 40.57 11.55
CA HIS A 403 -20.06 39.38 11.04
C HIS A 403 -20.47 38.45 12.19
N PRO A 404 -21.50 38.85 12.98
CA PRO A 404 -21.88 38.11 14.18
C PRO A 404 -22.20 36.66 13.82
N ARG A 405 -21.90 35.74 14.76
CA ARG A 405 -22.08 34.26 14.78
C ARG A 405 -23.32 33.69 14.06
N SER A 406 -24.31 34.52 13.77
CA SER A 406 -25.45 34.30 12.88
C SER A 406 -25.12 33.92 11.43
N MET A 407 -23.89 34.15 10.93
CA MET A 407 -23.46 33.62 9.62
C MET A 407 -23.09 32.12 9.67
N PHE A 408 -22.60 31.63 10.82
CA PHE A 408 -22.19 30.23 11.00
C PHE A 408 -23.28 29.34 11.59
N ARG A 409 -24.37 29.92 12.10
CA ARG A 409 -25.62 29.22 12.34
C ARG A 409 -26.44 29.29 11.07
N SER A 410 -26.86 28.16 10.52
CA SER A 410 -27.90 28.11 9.49
C SER A 410 -29.06 28.98 9.96
N ARG A 411 -29.23 30.15 9.34
CA ARG A 411 -30.35 31.03 9.66
C ARG A 411 -31.62 30.21 9.47
N ARG A 412 -32.41 30.14 10.54
CA ARG A 412 -33.82 29.74 10.60
C ARG A 412 -34.38 29.37 9.23
N VAL A 413 -34.75 28.09 9.06
CA VAL A 413 -35.72 27.69 8.03
C VAL A 413 -36.95 28.57 8.26
N ALA A 414 -37.10 29.61 7.45
CA ALA A 414 -38.25 30.49 7.48
C ALA A 414 -39.46 29.61 7.16
N GLY A 415 -40.39 29.53 8.12
CA GLY A 415 -41.56 28.69 8.04
C GLY A 415 -42.35 28.96 6.76
N ILE A 416 -42.75 27.88 6.10
CA ILE A 416 -43.80 27.91 5.10
C ILE A 416 -45.11 28.17 5.86
N ARG A 417 -45.52 29.43 5.98
CA ARG A 417 -46.92 29.78 6.25
C ARG A 417 -47.64 29.80 4.91
N GLY A 418 -48.34 28.72 4.60
CA GLY A 418 -49.29 28.69 3.49
C GLY A 418 -50.47 29.61 3.80
N ASN A 419 -50.49 30.81 3.22
CA ASN A 419 -51.72 31.58 3.10
C ASN A 419 -52.49 31.02 1.91
N ARG A 420 -53.50 30.18 2.17
CA ARG A 420 -54.55 29.90 1.19
C ARG A 420 -55.51 31.08 1.18
N SER A 421 -55.40 31.91 0.15
CA SER A 421 -56.49 32.78 -0.26
C SER A 421 -56.73 32.59 -1.75
N GLY A 422 -57.93 32.08 -2.06
CA GLY A 422 -58.60 32.28 -3.34
C GLY A 422 -58.31 31.27 -4.45
N HIS A 423 -59.09 30.19 -4.52
CA HIS A 423 -60.02 29.98 -5.65
C HIS A 423 -60.91 28.74 -5.41
N PRO A 424 -62.24 28.89 -5.41
CA PRO A 424 -63.16 27.76 -5.56
C PRO A 424 -63.45 27.59 -7.05
N ARG A 425 -62.96 26.52 -7.69
CA ARG A 425 -63.52 26.07 -8.96
C ARG A 425 -63.55 24.54 -9.00
N ARG A 426 -64.78 24.07 -8.79
CA ARG A 426 -65.49 22.91 -9.36
C ARG A 426 -64.70 21.64 -9.66
#